data_AF-A0A101HIC6-F1
#
_entry.id   AF-A0A101HIC6-F1
#
_cell.length_a   1.000
_cell.length_b   1.000
_cell.length_c   1.000
_cell.angle_alpha   90.00
_cell.angle_beta   90.00
_cell.angle_gamma   90.00
#
_symmetry.space_group_name_H-M   'P 1'
#
loop_
_entity.id
_entity.type
_entity.pdbx_description
1 polymer ?
#
loop_
_entity_poly.entity_id
_entity_poly.type
_entity_poly.pdbx_seq_one_letter_code
_entity_poly.pdbx_strand_id
1 'polypeptide(L)'
;MKTRNYALRSNLLKSAFMVSLIAIFSLISIQPASAHCDSYDGPVLIDAARALETNNVDLVLKWINTDMEAEVVPLFHKTYSLKNGDREVYEIVKKHFYETLVRLHREMEGAPFTGLKAAGTTAPITVMSDKALQTGDFDSLLKALNKHVNAQLQEKYEKVAALYKVKDNSVEEGR
;
A
#
# COMPACT_ATOMS: atom_id res chain seq x y z
N MET A 1 50.93 -13.08 -22.95
CA MET A 1 49.94 -13.90 -23.68
C MET A 1 48.90 -14.42 -22.67
N LYS A 2 47.87 -13.61 -22.33
CA LYS A 2 46.76 -14.05 -21.47
C LYS A 2 45.85 -14.92 -22.32
N THR A 3 45.83 -16.22 -22.05
CA THR A 3 45.17 -17.23 -22.88
C THR A 3 43.65 -17.06 -22.82
N ARG A 4 42.98 -17.43 -23.93
CA ARG A 4 41.52 -17.39 -24.16
C ARG A 4 40.67 -17.90 -22.97
N ASN A 5 41.23 -18.80 -22.16
CA ASN A 5 40.60 -19.37 -20.96
C ASN A 5 40.44 -18.37 -19.80
N TYR A 6 41.32 -17.36 -19.68
CA TYR A 6 41.20 -16.33 -18.65
C TYR A 6 40.05 -15.36 -18.94
N ALA A 7 39.87 -14.98 -20.21
CA ALA A 7 38.75 -14.15 -20.66
C ALA A 7 37.40 -14.87 -20.45
N LEU A 8 37.31 -16.15 -20.80
CA LEU A 8 36.13 -16.99 -20.58
C LEU A 8 35.76 -17.11 -19.09
N ARG A 9 36.73 -17.40 -18.20
CA ARG A 9 36.50 -17.41 -16.75
C ARG A 9 36.06 -16.05 -16.21
N SER A 10 36.65 -14.95 -16.70
CA SER A 10 36.27 -13.60 -16.26
C SER A 10 34.86 -13.22 -16.69
N ASN A 11 34.43 -13.65 -17.88
CA ASN A 11 33.08 -13.39 -18.39
C ASN A 11 32.04 -14.25 -17.66
N LEU A 12 32.37 -15.51 -17.34
CA LEU A 12 31.53 -16.38 -16.52
C LEU A 12 31.35 -15.85 -15.09
N LEU A 13 32.43 -15.35 -14.46
CA LEU A 13 32.36 -14.72 -13.14
C LEU A 13 31.53 -13.43 -13.16
N LYS A 14 31.65 -12.60 -14.20
CA LYS A 14 30.84 -11.39 -14.38
C LYS A 14 29.36 -11.72 -14.59
N SER A 15 29.05 -12.74 -15.40
CA SER A 15 27.66 -13.20 -15.59
C SER A 15 27.07 -13.77 -14.31
N ALA A 16 27.83 -14.58 -13.56
CA ALA A 16 27.38 -15.09 -12.26
C ALA A 16 27.12 -13.97 -11.24
N PHE A 17 27.98 -12.95 -11.21
CA PHE A 17 27.78 -11.76 -10.38
C PHE A 17 26.55 -10.95 -10.79
N MET A 18 26.33 -10.75 -12.09
CA MET A 18 25.14 -10.04 -12.60
C MET A 18 23.84 -10.80 -12.30
N VAL A 19 23.81 -12.12 -12.47
CA VAL A 19 22.65 -12.95 -12.12
C VAL A 19 22.40 -12.92 -10.61
N SER A 20 23.45 -12.96 -9.79
CA SER A 20 23.34 -12.80 -8.34
C SER A 20 22.79 -11.43 -7.94
N LEU A 21 23.23 -10.36 -8.60
CA LEU A 21 22.75 -9.00 -8.34
C LEU A 21 21.27 -8.84 -8.70
N ILE A 22 20.84 -9.40 -9.83
CA ILE A 22 19.44 -9.42 -10.26
C ILE A 22 18.57 -10.21 -9.28
N ALA A 23 19.03 -11.38 -8.84
CA ALA A 23 18.32 -12.20 -7.84
C ALA A 23 18.17 -11.46 -6.50
N ILE A 24 19.23 -10.78 -6.04
CA ILE A 24 19.20 -9.97 -4.80
C ILE A 24 18.24 -8.78 -4.95
N PHE A 25 18.27 -8.05 -6.06
CA PHE A 25 17.34 -6.94 -6.32
C PHE A 25 15.88 -7.40 -6.41
N SER A 26 15.63 -8.60 -6.95
CA SER A 26 14.30 -9.19 -7.03
C SER A 26 13.73 -9.52 -5.64
N LEU A 27 14.58 -9.89 -4.67
CA LEU A 27 14.18 -10.16 -3.29
C LEU A 27 13.94 -8.88 -2.47
N ILE A 28 14.58 -7.77 -2.81
CA ILE A 28 14.46 -6.48 -2.10
C ILE A 28 13.18 -5.72 -2.50
N SER A 29 12.61 -6.04 -3.66
CA SER A 29 11.45 -5.31 -4.21
C SER A 29 10.09 -5.76 -3.66
N ILE A 30 10.06 -6.61 -2.63
CA ILE A 30 8.84 -6.94 -1.87
C ILE A 30 8.60 -5.81 -0.85
N GLN A 31 8.40 -4.59 -1.33
CA GLN A 31 7.81 -3.57 -0.48
C GLN A 31 6.35 -3.98 -0.26
N PRO A 32 5.87 -4.11 0.99
CA PRO A 32 4.45 -4.30 1.21
C PRO A 32 3.76 -3.11 0.55
N ALA A 33 2.90 -3.36 -0.43
CA ALA A 33 2.01 -2.35 -0.93
C ALA A 33 1.33 -1.74 0.31
N SER A 34 1.46 -0.42 0.48
CA SER A 34 0.77 0.30 1.54
C SER A 34 -0.71 0.23 1.22
N ALA A 35 -1.35 -0.84 1.70
CA ALA A 35 -2.75 -1.09 1.50
C ALA A 35 -3.48 -0.40 2.64
N HIS A 36 -3.99 0.80 2.42
CA HIS A 36 -4.85 1.48 3.37
C HIS A 36 -6.15 0.71 3.69
N CYS A 37 -6.43 -0.37 2.95
CA CYS A 37 -7.53 -1.32 3.19
C CYS A 37 -7.47 -2.00 4.57
N ASP A 38 -6.33 -1.98 5.27
CA ASP A 38 -6.21 -2.49 6.65
C ASP A 38 -6.32 -1.41 7.75
N SER A 39 -6.62 -0.16 7.38
CA SER A 39 -6.79 0.95 8.31
C SER A 39 -8.25 1.15 8.73
N TYR A 40 -8.48 1.71 9.93
CA TYR A 40 -9.81 2.12 10.41
C TYR A 40 -10.49 3.18 9.53
N ASP A 41 -9.72 3.99 8.79
CA ASP A 41 -10.23 4.93 7.80
C ASP A 41 -10.15 4.38 6.36
N GLY A 42 -9.81 3.10 6.20
CA GLY A 42 -9.77 2.40 4.93
C GLY A 42 -11.15 2.01 4.41
N PRO A 43 -11.29 1.80 3.10
CA PRO A 43 -12.58 1.57 2.45
C PRO A 43 -13.25 0.28 2.93
N VAL A 44 -12.48 -0.77 3.24
CA VAL A 44 -12.99 -2.04 3.79
C VAL A 44 -13.74 -1.81 5.10
N LEU A 45 -13.13 -1.07 6.04
CA LEU A 45 -13.73 -0.84 7.36
C LEU A 45 -14.82 0.24 7.34
N ILE A 46 -14.75 1.20 6.41
CA ILE A 46 -15.87 2.13 6.14
C ILE A 46 -17.12 1.35 5.71
N ASP A 47 -16.97 0.40 4.80
CA ASP A 47 -18.10 -0.43 4.36
C ASP A 47 -18.55 -1.41 5.45
N ALA A 48 -17.62 -1.98 6.23
CA ALA A 48 -17.95 -2.85 7.36
C ALA A 48 -18.74 -2.12 8.45
N ALA A 49 -18.36 -0.87 8.77
CA ALA A 49 -19.10 -0.03 9.69
C ALA A 49 -20.52 0.24 9.15
N ARG A 50 -20.64 0.65 7.88
CA ARG A 50 -21.95 0.87 7.24
C ARG A 50 -22.81 -0.39 7.21
N ALA A 51 -22.21 -1.56 6.98
CA ALA A 51 -22.88 -2.85 7.02
C ALA A 51 -23.50 -3.11 8.40
N LEU A 52 -22.75 -2.93 9.49
CA LEU A 52 -23.25 -3.09 10.86
C LEU A 52 -24.25 -1.99 11.27
N GLU A 53 -24.15 -0.80 10.70
CA GLU A 53 -25.14 0.26 10.91
C GLU A 53 -26.48 -0.09 10.29
N THR A 54 -26.46 -0.61 9.07
CA THR A 54 -27.65 -0.84 8.22
C THR A 54 -28.17 -2.28 8.24
N ASN A 55 -27.50 -3.19 8.96
CA ASN A 55 -27.77 -4.63 8.91
C ASN A 55 -27.69 -5.22 7.49
N ASN A 56 -26.73 -4.75 6.69
CA ASN A 56 -26.59 -5.17 5.30
C ASN A 56 -25.20 -5.78 5.05
N VAL A 57 -25.13 -7.12 5.11
CA VAL A 57 -23.88 -7.87 4.91
C VAL A 57 -23.35 -7.74 3.48
N ASP A 58 -24.20 -7.51 2.49
CA ASP A 58 -23.81 -7.45 1.08
C ASP A 58 -22.79 -6.34 0.80
N LEU A 59 -22.77 -5.29 1.64
CA LEU A 59 -21.81 -4.19 1.54
C LEU A 59 -20.35 -4.66 1.71
N VAL A 60 -20.12 -5.76 2.44
CA VAL A 60 -18.77 -6.28 2.70
C VAL A 60 -18.34 -7.42 1.79
N LEU A 61 -19.27 -8.10 1.11
CA LEU A 61 -18.96 -9.29 0.32
C LEU A 61 -18.03 -9.02 -0.86
N LYS A 62 -18.07 -7.81 -1.44
CA LYS A 62 -17.17 -7.38 -2.52
C LYS A 62 -15.68 -7.35 -2.14
N TRP A 63 -15.37 -7.39 -0.85
CA TRP A 63 -13.98 -7.32 -0.34
C TRP A 63 -13.36 -8.70 -0.13
N ILE A 64 -14.14 -9.78 -0.29
CA ILE A 64 -13.74 -11.17 -0.03
C ILE A 64 -14.12 -12.08 -1.20
N ASN A 65 -13.50 -13.26 -1.28
CA ASN A 65 -13.91 -14.27 -2.27
C ASN A 65 -15.16 -15.01 -1.76
N THR A 66 -15.93 -15.60 -2.68
CA THR A 66 -17.17 -16.30 -2.34
C THR A 66 -16.99 -17.46 -1.35
N ASP A 67 -15.85 -18.14 -1.38
CA ASP A 67 -15.52 -19.21 -0.44
C ASP A 67 -15.26 -18.70 0.99
N MET A 68 -14.81 -17.45 1.15
CA MET A 68 -14.57 -16.79 2.43
C MET A 68 -15.86 -16.30 3.11
N GLU A 69 -16.96 -16.18 2.36
CA GLU A 69 -18.26 -15.72 2.88
C GLU A 69 -18.79 -16.61 4.01
N ALA A 70 -18.46 -17.90 3.99
CA ALA A 70 -18.83 -18.86 5.03
C ALA A 70 -18.26 -18.52 6.42
N GLU A 71 -17.14 -17.80 6.49
CA GLU A 71 -16.58 -17.27 7.74
C GLU A 71 -17.17 -15.90 8.08
N VAL A 72 -17.27 -15.01 7.09
CA VAL A 72 -17.65 -13.60 7.29
C VAL A 72 -19.13 -13.42 7.63
N VAL A 73 -20.04 -14.07 6.89
CA VAL A 73 -21.49 -13.84 7.02
C VAL A 73 -22.00 -14.25 8.42
N PRO A 74 -21.66 -15.42 8.97
CA PRO A 74 -22.07 -15.78 10.34
C PRO A 74 -21.50 -14.83 11.40
N LEU A 75 -20.23 -14.42 11.26
CA LEU A 75 -19.58 -13.50 12.18
C LEU A 75 -20.21 -12.10 12.13
N PHE A 76 -20.58 -11.62 10.94
CA PHE A 76 -21.34 -10.39 10.77
C PHE A 76 -22.66 -10.43 11.53
N HIS A 77 -23.48 -11.46 11.31
CA HIS A 77 -24.78 -11.59 11.99
C HIS A 77 -24.62 -11.71 13.50
N LYS A 78 -23.60 -12.45 13.97
CA LYS A 78 -23.29 -12.55 15.40
C LYS A 78 -22.93 -11.18 15.98
N THR A 79 -22.07 -10.43 15.29
CA THR A 79 -21.65 -9.08 15.70
C THR A 79 -22.84 -8.14 15.77
N TYR A 80 -23.65 -8.11 14.71
CA TYR A 80 -24.84 -7.26 14.63
C TYR A 80 -25.85 -7.58 15.74
N SER A 81 -26.08 -8.86 16.04
CA SER A 81 -27.03 -9.29 17.09
C SER A 81 -26.66 -8.76 18.49
N LEU A 82 -25.37 -8.46 18.73
CA LEU A 82 -24.86 -7.97 20.01
C LEU A 82 -24.85 -6.43 20.11
N LYS A 83 -25.22 -5.71 19.05
CA LYS A 83 -25.11 -4.24 18.96
C LYS A 83 -25.81 -3.48 20.09
N ASN A 84 -26.93 -4.00 20.59
CA ASN A 84 -27.72 -3.37 21.67
C ASN A 84 -27.44 -4.00 23.06
N GLY A 85 -26.45 -4.89 23.16
CA GLY A 85 -26.05 -5.55 24.40
C GLY A 85 -25.04 -4.74 25.20
N ASP A 86 -24.16 -5.45 25.91
CA ASP A 86 -23.05 -4.82 26.62
C ASP A 86 -22.08 -4.14 25.64
N ARG A 87 -21.71 -2.90 25.94
CA ARG A 87 -20.88 -2.06 25.06
C ARG A 87 -19.45 -2.58 24.95
N GLU A 88 -18.86 -3.06 26.03
CA GLU A 88 -17.48 -3.57 26.02
C GLU A 88 -17.42 -4.88 25.21
N VAL A 89 -18.37 -5.77 25.42
CA VAL A 89 -18.49 -7.02 24.64
C VAL A 89 -18.71 -6.72 23.17
N TYR A 90 -19.59 -5.76 22.83
CA TYR A 90 -19.83 -5.39 21.44
C TYR A 90 -18.57 -4.87 20.75
N GLU A 91 -17.80 -3.99 21.41
CA GLU A 91 -16.56 -3.46 20.83
C GLU A 91 -15.51 -4.57 20.59
N ILE A 92 -15.41 -5.56 21.48
CA ILE A 92 -14.52 -6.72 21.30
C ILE A 92 -14.94 -7.54 20.07
N VAL A 93 -16.22 -7.89 19.96
CA VAL A 93 -16.71 -8.71 18.84
C VAL A 93 -16.68 -7.93 17.52
N LYS A 94 -16.98 -6.63 17.55
CA LYS A 94 -16.87 -5.75 16.38
C LYS A 94 -15.43 -5.66 15.89
N LYS A 95 -14.46 -5.51 16.80
CA LYS A 95 -13.04 -5.52 16.45
C LYS A 95 -12.63 -6.85 15.84
N HIS A 96 -13.07 -7.98 16.42
CA HIS A 96 -12.79 -9.30 15.87
C HIS A 96 -13.38 -9.49 14.46
N PHE A 97 -14.60 -9.00 14.21
CA PHE A 97 -15.19 -8.97 12.86
C PHE A 97 -14.35 -8.15 11.88
N TYR A 98 -13.92 -6.95 12.28
CA TYR A 98 -13.06 -6.10 11.44
C TYR A 98 -11.71 -6.75 11.13
N GLU A 99 -11.04 -7.32 12.12
CA GLU A 99 -9.78 -8.04 11.94
C GLU A 99 -9.94 -9.24 11.00
N THR A 100 -11.04 -9.99 11.13
CA THR A 100 -11.33 -11.16 10.29
C THR A 100 -11.58 -10.76 8.84
N LEU A 101 -12.44 -9.76 8.61
CA LEU A 101 -12.74 -9.26 7.27
C LEU A 101 -11.49 -8.73 6.57
N VAL A 102 -10.70 -7.90 7.27
CA VAL A 102 -9.46 -7.34 6.71
C VAL A 102 -8.43 -8.45 6.47
N ARG A 103 -8.28 -9.41 7.38
CA ARG A 103 -7.37 -10.55 7.19
C ARG A 103 -7.69 -11.30 5.90
N LEU A 104 -8.96 -11.64 5.68
CA LEU A 104 -9.41 -12.37 4.49
C LEU A 104 -9.26 -11.54 3.21
N HIS A 105 -9.56 -10.24 3.28
CA HIS A 105 -9.31 -9.33 2.17
C HIS A 105 -7.82 -9.28 1.78
N ARG A 106 -6.92 -9.14 2.77
CA ARG A 106 -5.47 -9.15 2.54
C ARG A 106 -4.97 -10.48 1.99
N GLU A 107 -5.53 -11.59 2.47
CA GLU A 107 -5.26 -12.94 1.98
C GLU A 107 -5.64 -13.09 0.50
N MET A 108 -6.81 -12.58 0.07
CA MET A 108 -7.21 -12.51 -1.34
C MET A 108 -6.21 -11.70 -2.18
N GLU A 109 -5.70 -10.57 -1.64
CA GLU A 109 -4.68 -9.75 -2.29
C GLU A 109 -3.28 -10.40 -2.31
N GLY A 110 -3.12 -11.60 -1.74
CA GLY A 110 -1.83 -12.29 -1.63
C GLY A 110 -0.88 -11.59 -0.64
N ALA A 111 -1.42 -10.85 0.32
CA ALA A 111 -0.66 -10.01 1.22
C ALA A 111 -0.86 -10.38 2.70
N PRO A 112 0.17 -10.22 3.55
CA PRO A 112 0.05 -10.55 4.96
C PRO A 112 -0.83 -9.54 5.71
N PHE A 113 -1.61 -10.05 6.66
CA PHE A 113 -2.29 -9.25 7.65
C PHE A 113 -1.37 -8.95 8.83
N THR A 114 -1.16 -7.67 9.15
CA THR A 114 -0.25 -7.21 10.21
C THR A 114 -0.98 -6.41 11.29
N GLY A 115 -2.27 -6.71 11.50
CA GLY A 115 -3.15 -5.97 12.39
C GLY A 115 -3.78 -4.74 11.74
N LEU A 116 -4.90 -4.29 12.31
CA LEU A 116 -5.59 -3.06 11.88
C LEU A 116 -4.71 -1.83 12.15
N LYS A 117 -4.62 -0.94 11.17
CA LYS A 117 -3.88 0.33 11.28
C LYS A 117 -4.76 1.42 11.86
N ALA A 118 -4.14 2.32 12.62
CA ALA A 118 -4.84 3.47 13.16
C ALA A 118 -5.28 4.42 12.03
N ALA A 119 -6.45 5.05 12.20
CA ALA A 119 -6.90 6.09 11.30
C ALA A 119 -5.88 7.24 11.21
N GLY A 120 -5.77 7.87 10.04
CA GLY A 120 -4.82 8.94 9.77
C GLY A 120 -3.40 8.47 9.42
N THR A 121 -3.16 7.16 9.32
CA THR A 121 -1.87 6.61 8.86
C THR A 121 -1.79 6.47 7.33
N THR A 122 -2.93 6.61 6.65
CA THR A 122 -3.05 6.55 5.19
C THR A 122 -2.33 7.72 4.50
N ALA A 123 -1.60 7.44 3.43
CA ALA A 123 -0.88 8.46 2.68
C ALA A 123 -1.83 9.54 2.13
N PRO A 124 -1.47 10.84 2.17
CA PRO A 124 -2.38 11.92 1.74
C PRO A 124 -2.90 11.77 0.30
N ILE A 125 -2.09 11.27 -0.62
CA ILE A 125 -2.50 11.06 -2.01
C ILE A 125 -3.59 9.99 -2.14
N THR A 126 -3.54 8.96 -1.31
CA THR A 126 -4.56 7.91 -1.25
C THR A 126 -5.88 8.49 -0.73
N VAL A 127 -5.85 9.25 0.36
CA VAL A 127 -7.05 9.95 0.90
C VAL A 127 -7.67 10.88 -0.13
N MET A 128 -6.85 11.64 -0.87
CA MET A 128 -7.35 12.52 -1.94
C MET A 128 -7.95 11.72 -3.11
N SER A 129 -7.40 10.55 -3.42
CA SER A 129 -7.89 9.68 -4.49
C SER A 129 -9.25 9.07 -4.14
N ASP A 130 -9.41 8.56 -2.91
CA ASP A 130 -10.68 8.03 -2.43
C ASP A 130 -11.76 9.13 -2.41
N LYS A 131 -11.40 10.33 -1.95
CA LYS A 131 -12.30 11.48 -1.96
C LYS A 131 -12.74 11.84 -3.39
N ALA A 132 -11.81 11.84 -4.35
CA ALA A 132 -12.14 12.14 -5.75
C ALA A 132 -13.13 11.13 -6.34
N LEU A 133 -12.99 9.84 -6.02
CA LEU A 133 -13.95 8.82 -6.41
C LEU A 133 -15.31 9.01 -5.73
N GLN A 134 -15.32 9.35 -4.44
CA GLN A 134 -16.55 9.59 -3.69
C GLN A 134 -17.32 10.82 -4.20
N THR A 135 -16.63 11.90 -4.54
CA THR A 135 -17.27 13.17 -4.95
C THR A 135 -17.36 13.35 -6.46
N GLY A 136 -16.72 12.48 -7.25
CA GLY A 136 -16.57 12.65 -8.70
C GLY A 136 -15.63 13.80 -9.10
N ASP A 137 -14.81 14.31 -8.18
CA ASP A 137 -13.95 15.50 -8.39
C ASP A 137 -12.51 15.08 -8.71
N PHE A 138 -12.33 14.53 -9.91
CA PHE A 138 -11.01 14.16 -10.42
C PHE A 138 -10.11 15.39 -10.64
N ASP A 139 -10.69 16.54 -11.01
CA ASP A 139 -9.94 17.75 -11.32
C ASP A 139 -9.20 18.31 -10.11
N SER A 140 -9.83 18.30 -8.92
CA SER A 140 -9.17 18.70 -7.68
C SER A 140 -7.98 17.80 -7.34
N LEU A 141 -8.12 16.47 -7.50
CA LEU A 141 -7.02 15.52 -7.32
C LEU A 141 -5.88 15.81 -8.28
N LEU A 142 -6.19 15.95 -9.57
CA LEU A 142 -5.19 16.20 -10.62
C LEU A 142 -4.44 17.52 -10.36
N LYS A 143 -5.16 18.57 -9.97
CA LYS A 143 -4.57 19.87 -9.63
C LYS A 143 -3.61 19.78 -8.44
N ALA A 144 -4.01 19.07 -7.37
CA ALA A 144 -3.18 18.88 -6.19
C ALA A 144 -1.91 18.09 -6.53
N LEU A 145 -2.04 17.00 -7.30
CA LEU A 145 -0.92 16.17 -7.73
C LEU A 145 0.06 16.95 -8.62
N ASN A 146 -0.44 17.63 -9.64
CA ASN A 146 0.38 18.44 -10.55
C ASN A 146 1.13 19.54 -9.80
N LYS A 147 0.48 20.21 -8.85
CA LYS A 147 1.14 21.22 -8.00
C LYS A 147 2.30 20.61 -7.22
N HIS A 148 2.10 19.45 -6.60
CA HIS A 148 3.14 18.78 -5.82
C HIS A 148 4.31 18.32 -6.70
N VAL A 149 4.03 17.63 -7.81
CA VAL A 149 5.04 17.14 -8.74
C VAL A 149 5.83 18.29 -9.34
N ASN A 150 5.16 19.36 -9.80
CA ASN A 150 5.85 20.53 -10.36
C ASN A 150 6.76 21.20 -9.35
N ALA A 151 6.33 21.35 -8.09
CA ALA A 151 7.18 21.91 -7.04
C ALA A 151 8.43 21.04 -6.79
N GLN A 152 8.26 19.72 -6.69
CA GLN A 152 9.38 18.80 -6.48
C GLN A 152 10.35 18.76 -7.66
N LEU A 153 9.85 18.79 -8.90
CA LEU A 153 10.67 18.83 -10.10
C LEU A 153 11.44 20.14 -10.21
N GLN A 154 10.77 21.27 -9.97
CA GLN A 154 11.38 22.60 -10.01
C GLN A 154 12.52 22.70 -8.98
N GLU A 155 12.27 22.33 -7.72
CA GLU A 155 13.27 22.36 -6.65
C GLU A 155 14.51 21.50 -7.01
N LYS A 156 14.28 20.26 -7.46
CA LYS A 156 15.37 19.35 -7.83
C LYS A 156 16.15 19.87 -9.03
N TYR A 157 15.46 20.39 -10.04
CA TYR A 157 16.08 20.95 -11.23
C TYR A 157 16.95 22.16 -10.90
N GLU A 158 16.43 23.12 -10.13
CA GLU A 158 17.17 24.32 -9.72
C GLU A 158 18.45 23.97 -8.95
N LYS A 159 18.35 23.01 -8.02
CA LYS A 159 19.50 22.52 -7.26
C LYS A 159 20.58 21.92 -8.18
N VAL A 160 20.18 21.04 -9.10
CA VAL A 160 21.12 20.41 -10.04
C VAL A 160 21.68 21.44 -11.02
N ALA A 161 20.86 22.37 -11.51
CA ALA A 161 21.30 23.43 -12.42
C ALA A 161 22.31 24.40 -11.78
N ALA A 162 22.19 24.67 -10.48
CA ALA A 162 23.17 25.46 -9.75
C ALA A 162 24.53 24.72 -9.66
N LEU A 163 24.52 23.44 -9.28
CA LEU A 163 25.73 22.60 -9.22
C LEU A 163 26.37 22.40 -10.59
N TYR A 164 25.56 22.25 -11.64
CA TYR A 164 26.04 22.05 -13.00
C TYR A 164 26.97 23.18 -13.49
N LYS A 165 26.77 24.42 -13.00
CA LYS A 165 27.60 25.58 -13.37
C LYS A 165 29.01 25.53 -12.81
N VAL A 166 29.20 24.88 -11.67
CA VAL A 166 30.48 24.85 -10.92
C VAL A 166 31.17 23.49 -10.98
N LYS A 167 30.55 22.51 -11.63
CA LYS A 167 30.98 21.10 -11.61
C LYS A 167 32.42 20.84 -12.06
N ASP A 168 33.00 21.73 -12.88
CA ASP A 168 34.35 21.57 -13.43
C ASP A 168 35.41 22.43 -12.71
N ASN A 169 35.02 23.20 -11.68
CA ASN A 169 35.94 24.06 -10.92
C ASN A 169 36.87 23.25 -10.00
N SER A 170 36.35 22.19 -9.38
CA SER A 170 37.10 21.27 -8.52
C SER A 170 36.38 19.92 -8.37
N VAL A 171 37.09 18.92 -7.86
CA VAL A 171 36.51 17.60 -7.57
C VAL A 171 35.45 17.68 -6.47
N GLU A 172 35.63 18.56 -5.48
CA GLU A 172 34.69 18.80 -4.40
C GLU A 172 33.40 19.48 -4.87
N GLU A 173 33.48 20.45 -5.78
CA GLU A 173 32.31 21.17 -6.33
C GLU A 173 31.54 20.37 -7.39
N GLY A 174 32.16 19.36 -8.01
CA GLY A 174 31.54 18.50 -9.02
C GLY A 174 30.84 17.24 -8.51
N ARG A 175 30.79 17.02 -7.18
CA ARG A 175 30.15 15.86 -6.54
C ARG A 175 28.73 16.11 -6.08
#